data_AF-A0A3P7NMR5-F1
#
_entry.id   AF-A0A3P7NMR5-F1
#
_cell.length_a   1.000
_cell.length_b   1.000
_cell.length_c   1.000
_cell.angle_alpha   90.00
_cell.angle_beta   90.00
_cell.angle_gamma   90.00
#
_symmetry.space_group_name_H-M   'P 1'
#
loop_
_entity.id
_entity.type
_entity.pdbx_description
1 polymer ?
#
loop_
_entity_poly.entity_id
_entity_poly.type
_entity_poly.pdbx_seq_one_letter_code
_entity_poly.pdbx_strand_id
1 'polypeptide(L)'
;MMWYGEIVDYKFKGVNQDGCATDASLMWYGEIVDYKFKGVNQDGCGHFTQLVWKDTKVAGFGVATTADGHSVFVVGQYYPPGNVMSYFGSQVPYPLNGLTVVPTAKALMRKSIYHTGSSSLFELNK
;
A
#
# COMPACT_ATOMS: atom_id res chain seq x y z
N MET A 1 -4.34 -23.08 -10.34
CA MET A 1 -5.11 -21.83 -10.20
C MET A 1 -4.50 -21.08 -9.02
N MET A 2 -3.64 -20.09 -9.28
CA MET A 2 -2.96 -19.33 -8.22
C MET A 2 -3.87 -18.20 -7.77
N TRP A 3 -4.25 -18.23 -6.49
CA TRP A 3 -5.05 -17.21 -5.85
C TRP A 3 -4.15 -15.99 -5.59
N TYR A 4 -4.26 -14.97 -6.44
CA TYR A 4 -3.64 -13.66 -6.20
C TYR A 4 -4.59 -12.85 -5.31
N GLY A 5 -4.04 -12.19 -4.29
CA GLY A 5 -4.75 -11.13 -3.58
C GLY A 5 -4.73 -9.91 -4.47
N GLU A 6 -5.89 -9.50 -4.96
CA GLU A 6 -6.03 -8.28 -5.76
C GLU A 6 -6.61 -7.20 -4.86
N ILE A 7 -5.94 -6.06 -4.80
CA ILE A 7 -6.51 -4.84 -4.26
C ILE A 7 -6.64 -3.84 -5.42
N VAL A 8 -7.88 -3.41 -5.66
CA VAL A 8 -8.28 -2.51 -6.75
C VAL A 8 -8.99 -1.31 -6.13
N ASP A 9 -8.39 -0.11 -6.14
CA ASP A 9 -9.11 1.18 -5.95
C ASP A 9 -8.15 2.40 -6.01
N TYR A 10 -8.48 3.66 -6.36
CA TYR A 10 -9.61 4.35 -7.02
C TYR A 10 -9.05 5.63 -7.69
N LYS A 11 -9.90 6.24 -8.50
CA LYS A 11 -9.82 7.43 -9.38
C LYS A 11 -9.13 8.68 -8.82
N PHE A 12 -7.99 9.07 -9.37
CA PHE A 12 -7.52 10.46 -9.28
C PHE A 12 -8.04 11.30 -10.46
N LYS A 13 -8.61 12.48 -10.20
CA LYS A 13 -9.01 13.46 -11.22
C LYS A 13 -7.90 14.48 -11.43
N GLY A 14 -7.46 14.66 -12.68
CA GLY A 14 -6.62 15.80 -13.08
C GLY A 14 -5.14 15.73 -12.68
N VAL A 15 -4.60 14.54 -12.43
CA VAL A 15 -3.16 14.32 -12.16
C VAL A 15 -2.47 13.68 -13.35
N ASN A 16 -1.28 14.18 -13.67
CA ASN A 16 -0.34 13.51 -14.57
C ASN A 16 0.05 12.14 -13.98
N GLN A 17 0.39 11.17 -14.83
CA GLN A 17 0.68 9.79 -14.41
C GLN A 17 1.85 9.68 -13.43
N ASP A 18 2.73 10.68 -13.40
CA ASP A 18 3.89 10.74 -12.53
C ASP A 18 3.47 10.92 -11.06
N GLY A 19 3.67 9.87 -10.25
CA GLY A 19 3.44 9.91 -8.80
C GLY A 19 2.14 9.26 -8.30
N CYS A 20 1.22 8.88 -9.19
CA CYS A 20 -0.07 8.30 -8.80
C CYS A 20 0.03 7.03 -7.95
N ALA A 21 1.04 6.17 -8.19
CA ALA A 21 1.28 4.99 -7.35
C ALA A 21 1.76 5.35 -5.94
N THR A 22 2.52 6.44 -5.81
CA THR A 22 2.91 6.98 -4.50
C THR A 22 1.70 7.56 -3.78
N ASP A 23 0.89 8.34 -4.47
CA ASP A 23 -0.34 8.92 -3.89
C ASP A 23 -1.33 7.82 -3.48
N ALA A 24 -1.52 6.79 -4.31
CA ALA A 24 -2.35 5.63 -3.97
C ALA A 24 -1.84 4.92 -2.72
N SER A 25 -0.54 4.63 -2.67
CA SER A 25 0.08 3.99 -1.50
C SER A 25 -0.08 4.82 -0.23
N LEU A 26 -0.01 6.15 -0.32
CA LEU A 26 -0.23 7.05 0.81
C LEU A 26 -1.68 7.07 1.27
N MET A 27 -2.63 7.13 0.33
CA MET A 27 -4.06 7.07 0.66
C MET A 27 -4.41 5.74 1.33
N TRP A 28 -3.96 4.62 0.76
CA TRP A 28 -4.15 3.28 1.30
C TRP A 28 -3.52 3.12 2.68
N TYR A 29 -2.29 3.60 2.88
CA TYR A 29 -1.66 3.58 4.20
C TYR A 29 -2.39 4.48 5.21
N GLY A 30 -3.04 5.55 4.72
CA GLY A 30 -3.82 6.50 5.52
C GLY A 30 -4.91 5.85 6.36
N GLU A 31 -5.46 4.70 5.95
CA GLU A 31 -6.48 3.96 6.73
C GLU A 31 -5.99 3.54 8.12
N ILE A 32 -4.67 3.55 8.38
CA ILE A 32 -4.09 3.33 9.72
C ILE A 32 -4.69 4.24 10.80
N VAL A 33 -5.18 5.45 10.43
CA VAL A 33 -5.78 6.38 11.39
C VAL A 33 -7.06 5.82 12.02
N ASP A 34 -7.80 5.02 11.25
CA ASP A 34 -9.04 4.40 11.69
C ASP A 34 -8.81 2.98 12.22
N TYR A 35 -7.79 2.28 11.71
CA TYR A 35 -7.49 0.90 12.08
C TYR A 35 -7.21 0.73 13.58
N LYS A 36 -7.97 -0.15 14.22
CA LYS A 36 -7.71 -0.58 15.61
C LYS A 36 -6.93 -1.90 15.58
N PHE A 37 -5.77 -1.95 16.21
CA PHE A 37 -4.90 -3.15 16.25
C PHE A 37 -5.44 -4.26 17.17
N LYS A 38 -6.65 -4.74 16.89
CA LYS A 38 -7.40 -5.79 17.60
C LYS A 38 -7.18 -7.18 17.00
N GLY A 39 -6.36 -7.29 15.96
CA GLY A 39 -6.05 -8.56 15.30
C GLY A 39 -7.21 -9.15 14.49
N VAL A 40 -8.12 -8.31 14.00
CA VAL A 40 -9.28 -8.71 13.19
C VAL A 40 -9.38 -7.85 11.93
N ASN A 41 -10.11 -8.36 10.93
CA ASN A 41 -10.48 -7.60 9.75
C ASN A 41 -11.38 -6.41 10.14
N GLN A 42 -11.22 -5.28 9.46
CA GLN A 42 -11.99 -4.05 9.70
C GLN A 42 -12.38 -3.44 8.35
N ASP A 43 -13.67 -3.13 8.22
CA ASP A 43 -14.19 -2.48 7.03
C ASP A 43 -13.51 -1.13 6.82
N GLY A 44 -13.09 -0.85 5.58
CA GLY A 44 -12.38 0.39 5.24
C GLY A 44 -10.91 0.46 5.65
N CYS A 45 -10.31 -0.65 6.14
CA CYS A 45 -8.88 -0.73 6.47
C CYS A 45 -8.13 -1.83 5.70
N GLY A 46 -8.75 -2.36 4.64
CA GLY A 46 -8.23 -3.48 3.86
C GLY A 46 -6.97 -3.13 3.06
N HIS A 47 -6.85 -1.88 2.59
CA HIS A 47 -5.71 -1.45 1.80
C HIS A 47 -4.47 -1.31 2.70
N PHE A 48 -4.62 -0.65 3.86
CA PHE A 48 -3.56 -0.54 4.84
C PHE A 48 -3.05 -1.91 5.28
N THR A 49 -3.96 -2.80 5.68
CA THR A 49 -3.59 -4.10 6.23
C THR A 49 -2.84 -4.98 5.22
N GLN A 50 -3.16 -4.88 3.93
CA GLN A 50 -2.39 -5.56 2.88
C GLN A 50 -1.02 -4.94 2.64
N LEU A 51 -0.90 -3.60 2.66
CA LEU A 51 0.39 -2.90 2.47
C LEU A 51 1.42 -3.31 3.52
N VAL A 52 0.99 -3.53 4.77
CA VAL A 52 1.89 -3.86 5.89
C VAL A 52 1.90 -5.35 6.25
N TRP A 53 1.26 -6.20 5.44
CA TRP A 53 1.13 -7.62 5.72
C TRP A 53 2.48 -8.33 5.71
N LYS A 54 2.94 -8.81 6.87
CA LYS A 54 4.32 -9.33 7.05
C LYS A 54 4.70 -10.46 6.08
N ASP A 55 3.76 -11.32 5.73
CA ASP A 55 4.02 -12.45 4.87
C ASP A 55 3.94 -12.15 3.37
N THR A 56 3.43 -10.99 2.98
CA THR A 56 3.51 -10.51 1.59
C THR A 56 4.96 -10.21 1.26
N LYS A 57 5.47 -10.74 0.14
CA LYS A 57 6.90 -10.61 -0.24
C LYS A 57 7.12 -9.79 -1.48
N VAL A 58 6.15 -9.77 -2.39
CA VAL A 58 6.23 -9.04 -3.65
C VAL A 58 4.92 -8.31 -3.88
N ALA A 59 5.04 -7.10 -4.42
CA ALA A 59 3.94 -6.26 -4.82
C ALA A 59 4.22 -5.71 -6.22
N GLY A 60 3.23 -5.78 -7.11
CA GLY A 60 3.24 -5.16 -8.43
C GLY A 60 2.17 -4.08 -8.50
N PHE A 61 2.47 -2.96 -9.14
CA PHE A 61 1.53 -1.85 -9.29
C PHE A 61 1.25 -1.58 -10.76
N GLY A 62 -0.02 -1.54 -11.12
CA GLY A 62 -0.50 -1.16 -12.45
C GLY A 62 -1.15 0.21 -12.41
N VAL A 63 -0.91 1.03 -13.43
CA VAL A 63 -1.52 2.36 -13.58
C VAL A 63 -2.19 2.45 -14.95
N ALA A 64 -3.43 2.92 -15.00
CA ALA A 64 -4.15 3.17 -16.24
C ALA A 64 -4.89 4.51 -16.18
N THR A 65 -4.95 5.22 -17.31
CA THR A 65 -5.73 6.46 -17.44
C THR A 65 -6.90 6.22 -18.39
N THR A 66 -8.07 6.80 -18.11
CA THR A 66 -9.20 6.75 -19.05
C THR A 66 -8.86 7.46 -20.36
N ALA A 67 -9.54 7.05 -21.44
CA ALA A 67 -9.35 7.65 -22.76
C ALA A 67 -9.66 9.17 -22.79
N ASP A 68 -10.54 9.65 -21.92
CA ASP A 68 -10.85 11.08 -21.76
C ASP A 68 -9.83 11.82 -20.88
N GLY A 69 -8.81 11.14 -20.33
CA GLY A 69 -7.77 11.72 -19.48
C GLY A 69 -8.22 12.13 -18.08
N HIS A 70 -9.50 11.93 -17.72
CA HIS A 70 -10.06 12.48 -16.48
C HIS A 70 -9.85 11.59 -15.25
N SER A 71 -9.40 10.35 -15.44
CA SER A 71 -9.39 9.33 -14.40
C SER A 71 -8.10 8.53 -14.45
N VAL A 72 -7.41 8.41 -13.32
CA VAL A 72 -6.29 7.48 -13.14
C VAL A 72 -6.70 6.36 -12.20
N PHE A 73 -6.46 5.12 -12.60
CA PHE A 73 -6.66 3.90 -11.84
C PHE A 73 -5.31 3.35 -11.43
N VAL A 74 -5.18 2.99 -10.15
CA VAL A 74 -4.00 2.30 -9.62
C VAL A 74 -4.46 0.97 -9.04
N VAL A 75 -3.75 -0.10 -9.39
CA VAL A 75 -4.02 -1.46 -8.92
C VAL A 75 -2.78 -2.00 -8.24
N GLY A 76 -2.94 -2.66 -7.10
CA GLY A 76 -1.87 -3.35 -6.39
C GLY A 76 -2.13 -4.85 -6.38
N GLN A 77 -1.15 -5.64 -6.86
CA GLN A 77 -1.19 -7.08 -6.79
C GLN A 77 -0.11 -7.58 -5.84
N TYR A 78 -0.50 -8.42 -4.88
CA TYR A 78 0.37 -8.85 -3.79
C TYR A 78 0.53 -10.36 -3.75
N TYR A 79 1.75 -10.82 -3.47
CA TYR A 79 2.03 -12.24 -3.28
C TYR A 79 3.08 -12.53 -2.19
N PRO A 80 2.86 -13.54 -1.32
CA PRO A 80 1.57 -14.17 -1.01
C PRO A 80 0.48 -13.14 -0.66
N PRO A 81 -0.82 -13.48 -0.84
CA PRO A 81 -1.89 -12.55 -0.52
C PRO A 81 -1.95 -12.25 0.97
N GLY A 82 -2.27 -10.99 1.30
CA GLY A 82 -2.59 -10.57 2.64
C GLY A 82 -4.07 -10.72 2.96
N ASN A 83 -4.50 -10.09 4.06
CA ASN A 83 -5.89 -10.02 4.51
C ASN A 83 -6.55 -11.40 4.69
N VAL A 84 -5.74 -12.42 4.99
CA VAL A 84 -6.24 -13.76 5.28
C VAL A 84 -6.92 -13.75 6.65
N MET A 85 -8.18 -14.19 6.67
CA MET A 85 -8.98 -14.24 7.90
C MET A 85 -8.24 -14.97 9.02
N SER A 86 -8.42 -14.50 10.25
CA SER A 86 -7.78 -14.99 11.48
C SER A 86 -6.27 -14.73 11.62
N TYR A 87 -5.58 -14.19 10.61
CA TYR A 87 -4.13 -13.92 10.70
C TYR A 87 -3.76 -12.46 11.02
N PHE A 88 -4.72 -11.53 11.04
CA PHE A 88 -4.46 -10.10 11.23
C PHE A 88 -3.60 -9.78 12.46
N GLY A 89 -3.88 -10.41 13.60
CA GLY A 89 -3.12 -10.16 14.84
C GLY A 89 -1.64 -10.55 14.76
N SER A 90 -1.32 -11.55 13.93
CA SER A 90 0.06 -11.96 13.71
C SER A 90 0.67 -11.38 12.45
N GLN A 91 -0.08 -10.66 11.59
CA GLN A 91 0.38 -10.20 10.28
C GLN A 91 0.43 -8.68 10.13
N VAL A 92 -0.38 -7.93 10.89
CA VAL A 92 -0.38 -6.47 10.88
C VAL A 92 0.48 -5.96 12.05
N PRO A 93 1.68 -5.42 11.81
CA PRO A 93 2.56 -4.96 12.88
C PRO A 93 2.03 -3.69 13.56
N TYR A 94 2.31 -3.53 14.85
CA TYR A 94 2.05 -2.28 15.56
C TYR A 94 2.93 -1.15 15.05
N PRO A 95 2.48 0.12 15.12
CA PRO A 95 3.31 1.26 14.79
C PRO A 95 4.54 1.34 15.68
N LEU A 96 5.67 1.77 15.11
CA LEU A 96 6.89 1.98 15.89
C LEU A 96 6.64 3.00 17.01
N ASN A 97 7.05 2.64 18.23
CA ASN A 97 6.85 3.45 19.45
C ASN A 97 5.38 3.76 19.78
N GLY A 98 4.41 3.03 19.20
CA GLY A 98 2.98 3.23 19.46
C GLY A 98 2.39 4.49 18.82
N LEU A 99 3.14 5.20 17.97
CA LEU A 99 2.67 6.41 17.30
C LEU A 99 2.18 6.10 15.88
N THR A 100 0.93 6.43 15.60
CA THR A 100 0.39 6.38 14.23
C THR A 100 0.89 7.57 13.43
N VAL A 101 1.74 7.32 12.43
CA VAL A 101 2.28 8.34 11.53
C VAL A 101 1.91 7.99 10.11
N VAL A 102 1.16 8.86 9.45
CA VAL A 102 0.95 8.79 8.00
C VAL A 102 2.10 9.54 7.33
N PRO A 103 2.96 8.86 6.54
CA PRO A 103 4.07 9.52 5.87
C PRO A 103 3.54 10.48 4.79
N THR A 104 4.35 11.48 4.41
CA THR A 104 4.07 12.32 3.23
C THR A 104 4.80 11.78 2.00
N ALA A 105 4.32 12.10 0.79
CA ALA A 105 5.02 11.76 -0.46
C ALA A 105 6.48 12.22 -0.44
N LYS A 106 6.72 13.44 0.05
CA LYS A 106 8.06 14.00 0.22
C LYS A 106 8.93 13.19 1.18
N ALA A 107 8.36 12.64 2.25
CA ALA A 107 9.08 11.79 3.19
C ALA A 107 9.49 10.45 2.58
N LEU A 108 8.64 9.87 1.72
CA LEU A 108 8.92 8.63 1.00
C LEU A 108 9.96 8.85 -0.10
N MET A 109 9.79 9.89 -0.92
CA MET A 109 10.71 10.22 -2.01
C MET A 109 12.12 10.54 -1.51
N ARG A 110 12.26 11.26 -0.38
CA ARG A 110 13.56 11.62 0.20
C ARG A 110 14.38 10.38 0.60
N LYS A 111 13.77 9.27 1.03
CA LYS A 111 14.49 8.03 1.35
C LYS A 111 15.04 7.31 0.11
N SER A 112 14.38 7.42 -1.04
CA SER A 112 14.82 6.77 -2.29
C SER A 112 16.10 7.37 -2.88
N ILE A 113 16.38 8.66 -2.65
CA ILE A 113 17.53 9.36 -3.24
C ILE A 113 18.86 8.91 -2.60
N TYR A 114 18.82 8.44 -1.35
CA TYR A 114 19.99 7.90 -0.64
C TYR A 114 20.35 6.46 -1.04
N HIS A 115 19.58 5.81 -1.92
CA HIS A 115 19.79 4.41 -2.32
C HIS A 115 20.02 4.23 -3.83
N THR A 116 20.49 5.27 -4.53
CA THR A 116 20.79 5.18 -5.97
C THR A 116 22.11 4.46 -6.22
N GLY A 117 22.06 3.14 -6.02
CA GLY A 117 23.06 2.16 -6.40
C GLY A 117 22.40 0.78 -6.46
N SER A 118 21.73 0.52 -7.59
CA SER A 118 21.05 -0.73 -7.97
C SER A 118 19.63 -0.97 -7.45
N SER A 119 18.68 -1.03 -8.39
CA SER A 119 17.37 -1.73 -8.37
C SER A 119 16.50 -1.55 -7.11
N SER A 120 15.49 -0.70 -7.23
CA SER A 120 14.44 -0.48 -6.23
C SER A 120 13.58 -1.73 -6.00
N LEU A 121 14.06 -2.63 -5.14
CA LEU A 121 13.21 -3.51 -4.36
C LEU A 121 12.89 -2.75 -3.07
N PHE A 122 11.60 -2.52 -2.82
CA PHE A 122 11.14 -2.08 -1.50
C PHE A 122 11.46 -3.21 -0.51
N GLU A 123 12.65 -3.19 0.10
CA GLU A 123 12.86 -3.91 1.35
C GLU A 123 12.05 -3.17 2.42
N LEU A 124 10.84 -3.67 2.65
CA LEU A 124 10.10 -3.45 3.88
C LEU A 124 10.98 -3.99 5.01
N ASN A 125 11.76 -3.11 5.63
CA ASN A 125 12.44 -3.41 6.88
C ASN A 125 11.37 -3.83 7.91
N LYS A 126 11.38 -5.12 8.20
CA LYS A 126 10.56 -5.80 9.19
C LYS A 126 10.95 -5.38 10.61
#